data_AF-A0A1H3HGM4-F1
#
_entry.id   AF-A0A1H3HGM4-F1
#
_cell.length_a   1.000
_cell.length_b   1.000
_cell.length_c   1.000
_cell.angle_alpha   90.00
_cell.angle_beta   90.00
_cell.angle_gamma   90.00
#
_symmetry.space_group_name_H-M   'P 1'
#
loop_
_entity.id
_entity.type
_entity.pdbx_description
1 polymer ?
#
loop_
_entity_poly.entity_id
_entity_poly.type
_entity_poly.pdbx_seq_one_letter_code
_entity_poly.pdbx_strand_id
1 'polypeptide(L)'
;KVHESESEFTFKDGVLVKSEFTNNNFFKSIYTEDSQNLIEFIEKQLDIKKLIESDKEIVKFTIVIKTGSSRNDFSVNIKGDLKISEKNEIIKVIKQLPNFDYYHSKGKVLKRKFFFTIAYKN
;
A
#
# COMPACT_ATOMS: atom_id res chain seq x y z
N LYS A 1 -26.65 7.57 -1.53
CA LYS A 1 -25.56 7.26 -2.48
C LYS A 1 -25.41 8.47 -3.40
N VAL A 2 -24.39 9.30 -3.20
CA VAL A 2 -24.08 10.40 -4.13
C VAL A 2 -23.18 9.81 -5.22
N HIS A 3 -23.60 9.87 -6.47
CA HIS A 3 -22.82 9.44 -7.64
C HIS A 3 -22.22 10.70 -8.27
N GLU A 4 -20.92 10.90 -8.10
CA GLU A 4 -20.18 11.99 -8.75
C GLU A 4 -19.56 11.48 -10.05
N SER A 5 -20.13 11.87 -11.19
CA SER A 5 -19.60 11.57 -12.52
C SER A 5 -18.72 12.72 -13.03
N GLU A 6 -17.44 12.42 -13.28
CA GLU A 6 -16.53 13.35 -13.96
C GLU A 6 -16.60 13.12 -15.49
N SER A 7 -16.75 14.19 -16.26
CA SER A 7 -16.72 14.15 -17.73
C SER A 7 -15.42 14.76 -18.25
N GLU A 8 -14.74 14.08 -19.17
CA GLU A 8 -13.61 14.63 -19.91
C GLU A 8 -13.98 14.75 -21.39
N PHE A 9 -13.78 15.94 -21.94
CA PHE A 9 -14.06 16.25 -23.33
C PHE A 9 -12.76 16.18 -24.12
N THR A 10 -12.73 15.37 -25.18
CA THR A 10 -11.58 15.29 -26.10
C THR A 10 -12.03 15.56 -27.52
N PHE A 11 -11.21 16.27 -28.29
CA PHE A 11 -11.45 16.49 -29.71
C PHE A 11 -10.76 15.39 -30.51
N LYS A 12 -11.54 14.69 -31.34
CA LYS A 12 -11.02 13.71 -32.31
C LYS A 12 -11.58 14.06 -33.68
N ASP A 13 -10.68 14.29 -34.65
CA ASP A 13 -11.02 14.67 -36.03
C ASP A 13 -11.95 15.90 -36.13
N GLY A 14 -11.75 16.90 -35.26
CA GLY A 14 -12.57 18.11 -35.22
C GLY A 14 -13.94 17.95 -34.55
N VAL A 15 -14.27 16.74 -34.07
CA VAL A 15 -15.52 16.45 -33.36
C VAL A 15 -15.27 16.35 -31.86
N LEU A 16 -16.11 17.01 -31.06
CA LEU A 16 -16.12 16.90 -29.61
C LEU A 16 -16.67 15.51 -29.22
N VAL A 17 -15.82 14.66 -28.67
CA VAL A 17 -16.22 13.33 -28.18
C VAL A 17 -16.32 13.37 -26.66
N LYS A 18 -17.52 13.12 -26.13
CA LYS A 18 -17.74 12.90 -24.70
C LYS A 18 -17.27 11.48 -24.35
N SER A 19 -16.26 11.38 -23.50
CA SER A 19 -15.89 10.10 -22.90
C SER A 19 -16.53 10.00 -21.52
N GLU A 20 -17.47 9.09 -21.34
CA GLU A 20 -18.06 8.81 -20.03
C GLU A 20 -17.13 7.87 -19.26
N PHE A 21 -16.44 8.40 -18.25
CA PHE A 21 -15.69 7.58 -17.31
C PHE A 21 -16.59 7.29 -16.12
N THR A 22 -16.79 6.00 -15.80
CA THR A 22 -17.38 5.61 -14.52
C THR A 22 -16.46 6.12 -13.40
N ASN A 23 -17.08 6.86 -12.48
CA ASN A 23 -16.58 7.64 -11.35
C ASN A 23 -15.27 7.17 -10.69
N ASN A 24 -14.54 8.12 -10.09
CA ASN A 24 -13.41 7.84 -9.20
C ASN A 24 -13.81 6.71 -8.23
N ASN A 25 -13.08 5.60 -8.28
CA ASN A 25 -13.33 4.43 -7.45
C ASN A 25 -12.08 4.16 -6.62
N PHE A 26 -12.22 4.26 -5.31
CA PHE A 26 -11.12 4.03 -4.39
C PHE A 26 -11.59 3.22 -3.19
N PHE A 27 -10.61 2.55 -2.58
CA PHE A 27 -10.76 1.92 -1.30
C PHE A 27 -9.59 2.36 -0.45
N LYS A 28 -9.88 2.73 0.80
CA LYS A 28 -8.87 3.05 1.81
C LYS A 28 -8.93 1.98 2.88
N SER A 29 -7.78 1.41 3.20
CA SER A 29 -7.67 0.40 4.24
C SER A 29 -7.44 1.04 5.60
N ILE A 30 -7.80 0.32 6.67
CA ILE A 30 -7.53 0.73 8.05
C ILE A 30 -6.04 0.95 8.31
N TYR A 31 -5.17 0.33 7.51
CA TYR A 31 -3.71 0.38 7.63
C TYR A 31 -3.12 1.71 7.15
N THR A 32 -3.76 2.40 6.20
CA THR A 32 -3.33 3.73 5.73
C THR A 32 -4.09 4.87 6.42
N GLU A 33 -5.21 4.55 7.09
CA GLU A 33 -5.91 5.47 7.99
C GLU A 33 -5.15 5.66 9.29
N ASP A 34 -4.70 4.56 9.90
CA ASP A 34 -3.82 4.57 11.06
C ASP A 34 -2.72 3.53 10.86
N SER A 35 -1.47 4.00 10.81
CA SER A 35 -0.31 3.15 10.61
C SER A 35 -0.08 2.16 11.76
N GLN A 36 -0.61 2.43 12.96
CA GLN A 36 -0.51 1.49 14.08
C GLN A 36 -1.23 0.17 13.77
N ASN A 37 -2.33 0.20 13.02
CA ASN A 37 -3.05 -1.01 12.63
C ASN A 37 -2.17 -1.97 11.81
N LEU A 38 -1.25 -1.44 10.99
CA LEU A 38 -0.32 -2.27 10.22
C LEU A 38 0.74 -2.89 11.15
N ILE A 39 1.25 -2.10 12.09
CA ILE A 39 2.26 -2.55 13.06
C ILE A 39 1.67 -3.66 13.93
N GLU A 40 0.49 -3.44 14.51
CA GLU A 40 -0.21 -4.44 15.32
C GLU A 40 -0.51 -5.72 14.54
N PHE A 41 -0.88 -5.61 13.26
CA PHE A 41 -1.12 -6.78 12.42
C PHE A 41 0.14 -7.63 12.25
N ILE A 42 1.29 -6.98 12.03
CA ILE A 42 2.58 -7.68 11.91
C ILE A 42 2.95 -8.31 13.25
N GLU A 43 2.87 -7.56 14.35
CA GLU A 43 3.26 -8.04 15.69
C GLU A 43 2.39 -9.19 16.20
N LYS A 44 1.10 -9.26 15.80
CA LYS A 44 0.21 -10.39 16.11
C LYS A 44 0.65 -11.70 15.44
N GLN A 45 1.42 -11.64 14.35
CA GLN A 45 1.82 -12.81 13.57
C GLN A 45 3.32 -13.10 13.64
N LEU A 46 4.12 -12.11 14.03
CA LEU A 46 5.56 -12.17 13.96
C LEU A 46 6.19 -11.37 15.10
N ASP A 47 7.03 -12.06 15.88
CA ASP A 47 7.89 -11.42 16.87
C ASP A 47 9.11 -10.80 16.17
N ILE A 48 8.98 -9.52 15.79
CA ILE A 48 10.01 -8.78 15.06
C ILE A 48 11.35 -8.74 15.83
N LYS A 49 11.29 -8.62 17.16
CA LYS A 49 12.49 -8.55 18.00
C LYS A 49 13.28 -9.86 17.99
N LYS A 50 12.59 -11.01 17.95
CA LYS A 50 13.25 -12.31 17.81
C LYS A 50 13.73 -12.60 16.39
N LEU A 51 13.02 -12.07 15.38
CA LEU A 51 13.38 -12.32 13.99
C LEU A 51 14.71 -11.65 13.61
N ILE A 52 14.95 -10.43 14.10
CA ILE A 52 16.07 -9.60 13.64
C ILE A 52 17.17 -9.59 14.70
N GLU A 53 18.26 -10.30 14.39
CA GLU A 53 19.49 -10.27 15.17
C GLU A 53 20.36 -9.09 14.70
N SER A 54 20.55 -8.10 15.57
CA SER A 54 21.37 -6.93 15.26
C SER A 54 22.14 -6.45 16.48
N ASP A 55 23.42 -6.08 16.27
CA ASP A 55 24.26 -5.45 17.30
C ASP A 55 23.95 -3.96 17.48
N LYS A 56 23.01 -3.41 16.71
CA LYS A 56 22.59 -2.00 16.82
C LYS A 56 21.63 -1.84 17.98
N GLU A 57 21.85 -0.79 18.79
CA GLU A 57 20.91 -0.40 19.87
C GLU A 57 19.51 -0.13 19.32
N ILE A 58 19.41 0.50 18.14
CA ILE A 58 18.13 0.77 17.47
C ILE A 58 18.18 0.20 16.06
N VAL A 59 17.22 -0.68 15.76
CA VAL A 59 16.99 -1.18 14.41
C VAL A 59 15.84 -0.42 13.77
N LYS A 60 16.04 0.05 12.54
CA LYS A 60 15.06 0.81 11.78
C LYS A 60 14.96 0.30 10.35
N PHE A 61 13.74 0.10 9.88
CA PHE A 61 13.45 -0.24 8.50
C PHE A 61 12.13 0.40 8.05
N THR A 62 11.96 0.52 6.73
CA THR A 62 10.77 1.10 6.11
C THR A 62 10.12 0.09 5.19
N ILE A 63 8.88 -0.27 5.49
CA ILE A 63 7.99 -1.02 4.61
C ILE A 63 7.44 -0.05 3.56
N VAL A 64 7.55 -0.43 2.30
CA VAL A 64 7.01 0.30 1.16
C VAL A 64 5.92 -0.56 0.54
N ILE A 65 4.67 -0.13 0.66
CA ILE A 65 3.53 -0.79 0.02
C ILE A 65 3.09 0.05 -1.19
N LYS A 66 3.04 -0.57 -2.36
CA LYS A 66 2.58 0.06 -3.60
C LYS A 66 1.22 -0.50 -3.97
N THR A 67 0.25 0.38 -4.18
CA THR A 67 -1.10 -0.01 -4.59
C THR A 67 -1.12 -0.52 -6.02
N GLY A 68 -1.98 -1.50 -6.27
CA GLY A 68 -2.31 -2.03 -7.58
C GLY A 68 -3.73 -1.65 -7.99
N SER A 69 -4.35 -2.54 -8.77
CA SER A 69 -5.63 -2.35 -9.44
C SER A 69 -6.86 -2.71 -8.60
N SER A 70 -6.68 -3.43 -7.49
CA SER A 70 -7.77 -3.90 -6.63
C SER A 70 -7.33 -3.96 -5.17
N ARG A 71 -8.29 -4.21 -4.27
CA ARG A 71 -8.04 -4.34 -2.83
C ARG A 71 -7.06 -5.46 -2.45
N ASN A 72 -6.85 -6.44 -3.32
CA ASN A 72 -5.95 -7.57 -3.07
C ASN A 72 -4.69 -7.50 -3.94
N ASP A 73 -4.55 -6.45 -4.75
CA ASP A 73 -3.43 -6.25 -5.65
C ASP A 73 -2.56 -5.12 -5.10
N PHE A 74 -1.48 -5.49 -4.41
CA PHE A 74 -0.46 -4.59 -3.92
C PHE A 74 0.89 -5.28 -3.89
N SER A 75 1.97 -4.50 -3.95
CA SER A 75 3.33 -5.02 -3.78
C SER A 75 3.99 -4.44 -2.54
N VAL A 76 4.84 -5.25 -1.91
CA VAL A 76 5.53 -4.90 -0.67
C VAL A 76 7.03 -4.99 -0.92
N ASN A 77 7.77 -4.01 -0.44
CA ASN A 77 9.23 -4.02 -0.39
C ASN A 77 9.69 -3.45 0.96
N ILE A 78 10.89 -3.82 1.40
CA ILE A 78 11.47 -3.34 2.65
C ILE A 78 12.80 -2.67 2.38
N LYS A 79 12.93 -1.41 2.80
CA LYS A 79 14.17 -0.64 2.79
C LYS A 79 14.78 -0.66 4.19
N GLY A 80 16.09 -0.82 4.27
CA GLY A 80 16.82 -0.87 5.53
C GLY A 80 17.87 -1.97 5.54
N ASP A 81 18.67 -1.95 6.59
CA ASP A 81 19.79 -2.86 6.82
C ASP A 81 19.31 -4.12 7.55
N LEU A 82 18.41 -4.85 6.89
CA LEU A 82 17.93 -6.18 7.30
C LEU A 82 18.42 -7.23 6.31
N LYS A 83 18.69 -8.44 6.82
CA LYS A 83 19.01 -9.61 6.01
C LYS A 83 17.84 -9.93 5.06
N ILE A 84 18.14 -10.56 3.94
CA ILE A 84 17.13 -10.91 2.93
C ILE A 84 16.07 -11.87 3.52
N SER A 85 16.49 -12.81 4.36
CA SER A 85 15.60 -13.73 5.08
C SER A 85 14.58 -12.99 5.97
N GLU A 86 15.05 -12.05 6.79
CA GLU A 86 14.22 -11.22 7.67
C GLU A 86 13.22 -10.40 6.85
N LYS A 87 13.67 -9.78 5.75
CA LYS A 87 12.79 -9.03 4.84
C LYS A 87 11.69 -9.92 4.27
N ASN A 88 12.03 -11.14 3.86
CA ASN A 88 11.08 -12.06 3.24
C ASN A 88 9.99 -12.52 4.22
N GLU A 89 10.33 -12.81 5.48
CA GLU A 89 9.34 -13.17 6.49
C GLU A 89 8.37 -12.02 6.79
N ILE A 90 8.88 -10.79 6.94
CA ILE A 90 8.03 -9.60 7.13
C ILE A 90 7.12 -9.38 5.91
N ILE A 91 7.66 -9.50 4.68
CA ILE A 91 6.87 -9.39 3.45
C ILE A 91 5.78 -10.46 3.39
N LYS A 92 6.07 -11.70 3.80
CA LYS A 92 5.12 -12.81 3.81
C LYS A 92 3.95 -12.55 4.75
N VAL A 93 4.20 -11.97 5.93
CA VAL A 93 3.16 -11.54 6.87
C VAL A 93 2.30 -10.44 6.25
N ILE A 94 2.92 -9.38 5.71
CA ILE A 94 2.17 -8.25 5.12
C ILE A 94 1.34 -8.69 3.90
N LYS A 95 1.79 -9.69 3.14
CA LYS A 95 0.99 -10.23 2.02
C LYS A 95 -0.27 -10.98 2.47
N GLN A 96 -0.44 -11.26 3.77
CA GLN A 96 -1.66 -11.86 4.32
C GLN A 96 -2.72 -10.82 4.69
N LEU A 97 -2.47 -9.52 4.48
CA LEU A 97 -3.47 -8.49 4.70
C LEU A 97 -4.74 -8.81 3.87
N PRO A 98 -5.94 -8.74 4.47
CA PRO A 98 -7.19 -9.11 3.80
C PRO A 98 -7.55 -8.15 2.66
N ASN A 99 -7.09 -6.91 2.76
CA ASN A 99 -7.24 -5.88 1.75
C ASN A 99 -6.20 -4.76 1.99
N PHE A 100 -5.97 -3.97 0.95
CA PHE A 100 -5.16 -2.76 0.98
C PHE A 100 -5.75 -1.72 0.02
N ASP A 101 -5.25 -0.49 0.11
CA ASP A 101 -5.71 0.63 -0.69
C ASP A 101 -5.65 0.37 -2.20
N TYR A 102 -6.65 0.89 -2.94
CA TYR A 102 -6.58 1.06 -4.38
C TYR A 102 -7.23 2.37 -4.80
N TYR A 103 -6.80 2.90 -5.95
CA TYR A 103 -7.29 4.17 -6.47
C TYR A 103 -7.44 4.07 -7.99
N HIS A 104 -8.63 4.37 -8.51
CA HIS A 104 -8.90 4.56 -9.92
C HIS A 104 -9.39 5.98 -10.16
N SER A 105 -8.85 6.62 -11.19
CA SER A 105 -9.38 7.89 -11.71
C SER A 105 -9.46 7.80 -13.23
N LYS A 106 -10.58 8.23 -13.79
CA LYS A 106 -10.84 8.19 -15.24
C LYS A 106 -10.56 6.80 -15.85
N GLY A 107 -11.02 5.74 -15.18
CA GLY A 107 -10.81 4.34 -15.61
C GLY A 107 -9.35 3.85 -15.57
N LYS A 108 -8.41 4.62 -15.00
CA LYS A 108 -6.99 4.27 -14.90
C LYS A 108 -6.58 4.00 -13.45
N VAL A 109 -5.75 2.98 -13.26
CA VAL A 109 -5.14 2.64 -11.97
C VAL A 109 -4.14 3.72 -11.57
N LEU A 110 -4.36 4.36 -10.42
CA LEU A 110 -3.43 5.28 -9.79
C LEU A 110 -2.56 4.52 -8.78
N LYS A 111 -1.31 4.25 -9.17
CA LYS A 111 -0.34 3.56 -8.31
C LYS A 111 0.25 4.53 -7.28
N ARG A 112 -0.14 4.39 -6.02
CA ARG A 112 0.41 5.14 -4.88
C ARG A 112 1.43 4.29 -4.13
N LYS A 113 2.33 4.95 -3.39
CA LYS A 113 3.29 4.30 -2.49
C LYS A 113 3.05 4.83 -1.07
N PHE A 114 2.94 3.91 -0.13
CA PHE A 114 2.86 4.18 1.30
C PHE A 114 4.16 3.73 1.96
N PHE A 115 4.60 4.50 2.94
CA PHE A 115 5.86 4.29 3.66
C PHE A 115 5.55 4.16 5.14
N PHE A 116 5.84 2.97 5.69
CA PHE A 116 5.66 2.67 7.10
C PHE A 116 7.02 2.41 7.71
N THR A 117 7.48 3.33 8.55
CA THR A 117 8.78 3.20 9.21
C THR A 117 8.58 2.59 10.58
N ILE A 118 9.28 1.48 10.82
CA ILE A 118 9.31 0.79 12.10
C ILE A 118 10.69 1.00 12.69
N ALA A 119 10.73 1.34 13.97
CA ALA A 119 11.95 1.42 14.75
C ALA A 119 11.71 0.76 16.11
N TYR A 120 12.64 -0.09 16.53
CA TYR A 120 12.61 -0.67 17.86
C TYR A 120 14.01 -0.68 18.45
N LYS A 121 14.05 -0.63 19.78
CA LYS A 121 15.27 -0.77 20.56
C LYS A 121 15.50 -2.26 20.83
N ASN A 122 16.69 -2.74 20.51
CA ASN A 122 17.13 -4.10 20.86
C ASN A 122 17.44 -4.21 22.35
#